data_AF-R7KC82-F1
#
_entry.id   AF-R7KC82-F1
#
_cell.length_a   1.000
_cell.length_b   1.000
_cell.length_c   1.000
_cell.angle_alpha   90.00
_cell.angle_beta   90.00
_cell.angle_gamma   90.00
#
_symmetry.space_group_name_H-M   'P 1'
#
loop_
_entity.id
_entity.type
_entity.pdbx_description
1 polymer ?
#
loop_
_entity_poly.entity_id
_entity_poly.type
_entity_poly.pdbx_seq_one_letter_code
_entity_poly.pdbx_strand_id
1 'polypeptide(L)'
;MEVEVVKKTSKGIKAKIAPWIAKLKKIKNIEFILCLFIIAIALLLYNGLTKEDNADSIAVSTETVASSKEARLAEILSDIEGAGEVSVMITHSGDEINGVLVVASGAKDIAVRLRLLEATKVALNVEADIVSVYASNKV
;
A
#
# COMPACT_ATOMS: atom_id res chain seq x y z
N MET A 1 -46.21 12.87 -5.95
CA MET A 1 -45.73 13.51 -7.20
C MET A 1 -44.25 13.23 -7.27
N GLU A 2 -43.86 12.51 -8.32
CA GLU A 2 -42.62 11.75 -8.43
C GLU A 2 -41.36 12.60 -8.62
N VAL A 3 -40.25 12.01 -8.18
CA VAL A 3 -38.89 12.52 -8.17
C VAL A 3 -38.31 12.43 -9.58
N GLU A 4 -38.11 13.56 -10.27
CA GLU A 4 -37.27 13.60 -11.49
C GLU A 4 -35.80 13.83 -11.11
N VAL A 5 -35.09 12.71 -10.96
CA VAL A 5 -33.62 12.65 -10.84
C VAL A 5 -33.01 12.45 -12.23
N VAL A 6 -32.13 13.39 -12.59
CA VAL A 6 -30.92 13.20 -13.42
C VAL A 6 -31.14 12.75 -14.88
N LYS A 7 -31.12 13.72 -15.81
CA LYS A 7 -30.79 13.52 -17.23
C LYS A 7 -29.91 14.65 -17.76
N LYS A 8 -28.65 14.78 -17.32
CA LYS A 8 -27.76 15.83 -17.87
C LYS A 8 -26.28 15.49 -18.03
N THR A 9 -25.92 14.22 -18.23
CA THR A 9 -24.51 13.81 -18.45
C THR A 9 -24.26 13.01 -19.74
N SER A 10 -25.25 12.80 -20.61
CA SER A 10 -25.06 11.99 -21.84
C SER A 10 -24.82 12.80 -23.13
N LYS A 11 -25.24 14.08 -23.17
CA LYS A 11 -25.27 14.87 -24.43
C LYS A 11 -23.89 15.40 -24.85
N GLY A 12 -23.01 15.74 -23.89
CA GLY A 12 -21.69 16.30 -24.18
C GLY A 12 -20.64 15.28 -24.66
N ILE A 13 -20.69 14.06 -24.11
CA ILE A 13 -19.77 12.98 -24.48
C ILE A 13 -20.08 12.48 -25.90
N LYS A 14 -21.37 12.24 -26.21
CA LYS A 14 -21.82 11.76 -27.53
C LYS A 14 -21.44 12.69 -28.67
N ALA A 15 -21.52 14.02 -28.47
CA ALA A 15 -21.18 15.01 -29.50
C ALA A 15 -19.67 15.02 -29.84
N LYS A 16 -18.80 14.77 -28.85
CA LYS A 16 -17.34 14.73 -29.04
C LYS A 16 -16.84 13.41 -29.62
N ILE A 17 -17.46 12.28 -29.26
CA ILE A 17 -17.03 10.95 -29.72
C ILE A 17 -17.64 10.53 -31.05
N ALA A 18 -18.78 11.11 -31.47
CA ALA A 18 -19.42 10.83 -32.76
C ALA A 18 -18.48 10.92 -33.97
N PRO A 19 -17.64 11.97 -34.14
CA PRO A 19 -16.70 12.04 -35.27
C PRO A 19 -15.59 10.98 -35.19
N TRP A 20 -15.30 10.46 -34.00
CA TRP A 20 -14.27 9.45 -33.76
C TRP A 20 -14.78 8.03 -34.04
N ILE A 21 -16.03 7.74 -33.66
CA ILE A 21 -16.71 6.45 -33.91
C ILE A 21 -17.01 6.26 -35.41
N ALA A 22 -17.32 7.33 -36.13
CA ALA A 22 -17.56 7.28 -37.58
C ALA A 22 -16.31 6.81 -38.36
N LYS A 23 -15.11 7.11 -37.87
CA LYS A 23 -13.84 6.63 -38.46
C LYS A 23 -13.55 5.17 -38.12
N LEU A 24 -13.97 4.70 -36.94
CA LEU A 24 -13.79 3.32 -36.52
C LEU A 24 -14.65 2.34 -37.33
N LYS A 25 -15.87 2.73 -37.76
CA LYS A 25 -16.80 1.84 -38.52
C LYS A 25 -16.34 1.40 -39.92
N LYS A 26 -15.19 1.86 -40.41
CA LYS A 26 -14.72 1.55 -41.78
C LYS A 26 -13.99 0.20 -41.89
N ILE A 27 -13.61 -0.42 -40.78
CA ILE A 27 -12.87 -1.69 -40.75
C ILE A 27 -13.85 -2.83 -40.48
N LYS A 28 -14.06 -3.73 -41.46
CA LYS A 28 -15.10 -4.78 -41.43
C LYS A 28 -15.04 -5.72 -40.22
N ASN A 29 -13.87 -5.84 -39.58
CA ASN A 29 -13.64 -6.76 -38.45
C ASN A 29 -13.55 -6.02 -37.10
N ILE A 30 -13.83 -4.72 -37.06
CA ILE A 30 -13.68 -3.93 -35.84
C ILE A 30 -14.74 -4.25 -34.79
N GLU A 31 -15.90 -4.75 -35.21
CA GLU A 31 -16.99 -5.15 -34.32
C GLU A 31 -16.54 -6.30 -33.40
N PHE A 32 -15.78 -7.26 -33.93
CA PHE A 32 -15.14 -8.31 -33.13
C PHE A 32 -14.10 -7.76 -32.15
N ILE A 33 -13.27 -6.79 -32.57
CA ILE A 33 -12.24 -6.17 -31.71
C ILE A 33 -12.87 -5.37 -30.57
N LEU A 34 -13.96 -4.64 -30.85
CA LEU A 34 -14.68 -3.84 -29.84
C LEU A 34 -15.34 -4.75 -28.80
N CYS A 35 -15.99 -5.83 -29.24
CA CYS A 35 -16.55 -6.84 -28.34
C CYS A 35 -15.47 -7.49 -27.47
N LEU A 36 -14.32 -7.84 -28.03
CA LEU A 36 -13.20 -8.43 -27.28
C LEU A 36 -12.67 -7.47 -26.21
N PHE A 37 -12.53 -6.20 -26.55
CA PHE A 37 -12.08 -5.17 -25.60
C PHE A 37 -13.09 -4.95 -24.46
N ILE A 38 -14.39 -4.95 -24.76
CA ILE A 38 -15.45 -4.83 -23.75
C ILE A 38 -15.48 -6.08 -22.85
N ILE A 39 -15.32 -7.29 -23.40
CA ILE A 39 -15.24 -8.53 -22.63
C ILE A 39 -14.00 -8.52 -21.71
N ALA A 40 -12.85 -8.06 -22.22
CA ALA A 40 -11.63 -7.93 -21.42
C ALA A 40 -11.82 -6.95 -20.25
N ILE A 41 -12.45 -5.79 -20.50
CA ILE A 41 -12.78 -4.81 -19.44
C ILE A 41 -13.77 -5.41 -18.44
N ALA A 42 -14.79 -6.14 -18.92
CA ALA A 42 -15.76 -6.79 -18.04
C ALA A 42 -15.11 -7.85 -17.14
N LEU A 43 -14.16 -8.62 -17.65
CA LEU A 43 -13.35 -9.57 -16.86
C LEU A 43 -12.44 -8.87 -15.86
N LEU A 44 -11.86 -7.73 -16.24
CA LEU A 44 -11.06 -6.87 -15.36
C LEU A 44 -11.90 -6.31 -14.22
N LEU A 45 -13.13 -5.86 -14.50
CA LEU A 45 -14.07 -5.37 -13.48
C LEU A 45 -14.63 -6.51 -12.62
N TYR A 46 -14.84 -7.70 -13.20
CA TYR A 46 -15.32 -8.87 -12.48
C TYR A 46 -14.27 -9.41 -11.49
N ASN A 47 -12.99 -9.40 -11.87
CA ASN A 47 -11.89 -9.74 -10.95
C ASN A 47 -11.49 -8.56 -10.04
N GLY A 48 -11.65 -7.33 -10.51
CA GLY A 48 -11.17 -6.11 -9.84
C GLY A 48 -12.11 -5.52 -8.80
N LEU A 49 -13.30 -6.10 -8.56
CA LEU A 49 -14.22 -5.64 -7.51
C LEU A 49 -14.31 -6.55 -6.29
N THR A 50 -13.50 -7.60 -6.22
CA THR A 50 -13.43 -8.49 -5.05
C THR A 50 -11.99 -8.99 -4.82
N LYS A 51 -11.08 -8.06 -4.52
CA LYS A 51 -9.94 -8.27 -3.61
C LYS A 51 -9.11 -6.99 -3.59
N GLU A 52 -8.96 -6.45 -2.39
CA GLU A 52 -7.77 -5.68 -2.03
C GLU A 52 -6.56 -6.55 -2.35
N ASP A 53 -5.75 -6.14 -3.33
CA ASP A 53 -4.29 -6.22 -3.33
C ASP A 53 -3.76 -5.40 -4.51
N ASN A 54 -3.04 -4.34 -4.16
CA ASN A 54 -2.63 -3.22 -5.01
C ASN A 54 -1.47 -3.57 -5.96
N ALA A 55 -1.67 -3.38 -7.27
CA ALA A 55 -0.63 -3.14 -8.28
C ALA A 55 -1.32 -2.52 -9.51
N ASP A 56 -0.98 -1.39 -10.10
CA ASP A 56 0.17 -0.49 -10.02
C ASP A 56 -0.37 0.95 -10.11
N SER A 57 0.01 1.81 -9.19
CA SER A 57 -0.08 3.26 -9.40
C SER A 57 1.31 3.86 -9.27
N ILE A 58 1.81 4.36 -10.40
CA ILE A 58 3.01 5.19 -10.47
C ILE A 58 2.67 6.52 -9.80
N ALA A 59 2.82 6.53 -8.48
CA ALA A 59 3.14 7.68 -7.68
C ALA A 59 4.24 7.18 -6.74
N VAL A 60 5.47 7.67 -6.94
CA VAL A 60 6.60 7.40 -6.05
C VAL A 60 6.18 7.89 -4.67
N SER A 61 5.76 6.94 -3.85
CA SER A 61 5.14 7.13 -2.56
C SER A 61 6.17 6.76 -1.52
N THR A 62 6.82 7.76 -0.93
CA THR A 62 7.78 7.60 0.17
C THR A 62 7.16 6.80 1.34
N GLU A 63 5.83 6.88 1.50
CA GLU A 63 5.02 6.16 2.48
C GLU A 63 5.04 4.62 2.30
N THR A 64 5.04 4.11 1.06
CA THR A 64 4.94 2.66 0.79
C THR A 64 6.28 1.93 1.04
N VAL A 65 7.40 2.64 0.82
CA VAL A 65 8.74 2.08 1.03
C VAL A 65 9.08 2.03 2.52
N ALA A 66 8.67 3.04 3.30
CA ALA A 66 8.84 3.06 4.76
C ALA A 66 8.14 1.84 5.41
N SER A 67 6.89 1.57 5.02
CA SER A 67 6.14 0.41 5.49
C SER A 67 6.85 -0.92 5.20
N SER A 68 7.46 -1.07 4.00
CA SER A 68 8.20 -2.30 3.67
C SER A 68 9.49 -2.50 4.47
N LYS A 69 10.22 -1.42 4.80
CA LYS A 69 11.45 -1.48 5.61
C LYS A 69 11.13 -1.79 7.07
N GLU A 70 10.08 -1.21 7.61
CA GLU A 70 9.59 -1.47 8.97
C GLU A 70 9.13 -2.92 9.12
N ALA A 71 8.36 -3.44 8.15
CA ALA A 71 7.88 -4.82 8.17
C ALA A 71 9.04 -5.82 8.17
N ARG A 72 10.03 -5.63 7.29
CA ARG A 72 11.22 -6.49 7.22
C ARG A 72 12.06 -6.40 8.50
N LEU A 73 12.19 -5.21 9.07
CA LEU A 73 12.91 -5.03 10.33
C LEU A 73 12.17 -5.72 11.48
N ALA A 74 10.85 -5.61 11.56
CA ALA A 74 10.03 -6.28 12.56
C ALA A 74 10.16 -7.81 12.46
N GLU A 75 10.13 -8.37 11.24
CA GLU A 75 10.34 -9.80 10.99
C GLU A 75 11.69 -10.26 11.54
N ILE A 76 12.78 -9.59 11.16
CA ILE A 76 14.13 -9.95 11.63
C ILE A 76 14.28 -9.80 13.15
N LEU A 77 13.72 -8.74 13.73
CA LEU A 77 13.78 -8.53 15.18
C LEU A 77 12.94 -9.55 15.96
N SER A 78 11.90 -10.12 15.35
CA SER A 78 11.07 -11.16 15.97
C SER A 78 11.80 -12.50 16.13
N ASP A 79 12.83 -12.76 15.33
CA ASP A 79 13.69 -13.95 15.42
C ASP A 79 14.65 -13.90 16.62
N ILE A 80 14.79 -12.74 17.29
CA ILE A 80 15.62 -12.61 18.49
C ILE A 80 14.99 -13.43 19.62
N GLU A 81 15.82 -14.26 20.28
CA GLU A 81 15.37 -15.13 21.36
C GLU A 81 14.66 -14.34 22.47
N GLY A 82 13.39 -14.70 22.68
CA GLY A 82 12.51 -14.10 23.67
C GLY A 82 11.81 -12.82 23.22
N ALA A 83 12.01 -12.32 21.99
CA ALA A 83 11.38 -11.08 21.50
C ALA A 83 9.86 -11.21 21.32
N GLY A 84 9.39 -12.35 20.80
CA GLY A 84 7.97 -12.62 20.56
C GLY A 84 7.41 -11.79 19.41
N GLU A 85 6.20 -11.26 19.55
CA GLU A 85 5.63 -10.37 18.53
C GLU A 85 6.28 -9.00 18.60
N VAL A 86 6.81 -8.54 17.45
CA VAL A 86 7.50 -7.26 17.32
C VAL A 86 6.78 -6.37 16.31
N SER A 87 6.64 -5.10 16.66
CA SER A 87 6.19 -4.04 15.75
C SER A 87 7.18 -2.88 15.82
N VAL A 88 7.49 -2.31 14.66
CA VAL A 88 8.48 -1.24 14.51
C VAL A 88 7.84 -0.08 13.77
N MET A 89 8.14 1.15 14.22
CA MET A 89 7.84 2.36 13.48
C MET A 89 9.08 3.26 13.45
N ILE A 90 9.36 3.83 12.28
CA ILE A 90 10.53 4.67 12.05
C ILE A 90 10.06 6.04 11.55
N THR A 91 10.39 7.07 12.32
CA THR A 91 10.11 8.46 11.94
C THR A 91 11.29 9.03 11.18
N HIS A 92 11.03 9.60 10.01
CA HIS A 92 12.05 10.20 9.15
C HIS A 92 11.71 11.65 8.81
N SER A 93 12.73 12.49 8.66
CA SER A 93 12.63 13.85 8.13
C SER A 93 13.57 13.97 6.94
N GLY A 94 13.03 13.83 5.73
CA GLY A 94 13.84 13.66 4.53
C GLY A 94 14.57 12.31 4.54
N ASP A 95 15.89 12.34 4.43
CA ASP A 95 16.75 11.14 4.41
C ASP A 95 17.29 10.76 5.81
N GLU A 96 17.03 11.57 6.84
CA GLU A 96 17.50 11.31 8.20
C GLU A 96 16.44 10.58 9.06
N ILE A 97 16.91 9.66 9.89
CA ILE A 97 16.08 8.95 10.88
C ILE A 97 16.04 9.80 12.16
N ASN A 98 14.84 10.25 12.56
CA ASN A 98 14.65 11.03 13.78
C ASN A 98 14.31 10.16 14.99
N GLY A 99 13.75 8.98 14.77
CA GLY A 99 13.32 8.13 15.86
C GLY A 99 12.88 6.75 15.42
N VAL A 100 13.12 5.77 16.28
CA VAL A 100 12.69 4.39 16.09
C VAL A 100 11.95 3.94 17.34
N LEU A 101 10.72 3.47 17.13
CA LEU A 101 9.90 2.88 18.17
C LEU A 101 9.80 1.37 17.92
N VAL A 102 10.21 0.58 18.90
CA VAL A 102 10.08 -0.88 18.88
C VAL A 102 9.15 -1.28 20.01
N VAL A 103 8.10 -2.04 19.69
CA VAL A 103 7.22 -2.66 20.68
C VAL A 103 7.33 -4.16 20.53
N ALA A 104 7.73 -4.86 21.59
CA ALA A 104 7.85 -6.31 21.57
C ALA A 104 7.18 -6.95 22.79
N SER A 105 6.48 -8.07 22.63
CA SER A 105 5.86 -8.78 23.76
C SER A 105 6.90 -9.25 24.79
N GLY A 106 8.09 -9.60 24.31
CA GLY A 106 9.26 -9.99 25.08
C GLY A 106 9.99 -8.88 25.82
N ALA A 107 9.74 -7.60 25.50
CA ALA A 107 10.54 -6.50 26.05
C ALA A 107 10.29 -6.20 27.55
N LYS A 108 9.45 -7.01 28.23
CA LYS A 108 9.34 -7.02 29.69
C LYS A 108 10.62 -7.56 30.34
N ASP A 109 11.32 -8.46 29.65
CA ASP A 109 12.65 -8.91 30.05
C ASP A 109 13.68 -7.85 29.62
N ILE A 110 14.48 -7.37 30.59
CA ILE A 110 15.52 -6.38 30.37
C ILE A 110 16.59 -6.90 29.39
N ALA A 111 16.94 -8.19 29.46
CA ALA A 111 17.92 -8.78 28.56
C ALA A 111 17.40 -8.79 27.12
N VAL A 112 16.12 -9.13 26.91
CA VAL A 112 15.47 -9.03 25.59
C VAL A 112 15.41 -7.58 25.12
N ARG A 113 15.03 -6.65 26.01
CA ARG A 113 14.96 -5.22 25.69
C ARG A 113 16.30 -4.64 25.25
N LEU A 114 17.39 -5.03 25.91
CA LEU A 114 18.76 -4.63 25.54
C LEU A 114 19.17 -5.21 24.19
N ARG A 115 18.91 -6.50 23.94
CA ARG A 115 19.18 -7.14 22.64
C ARG A 115 18.44 -6.44 21.50
N LEU A 116 17.15 -6.14 21.68
CA LEU A 116 16.34 -5.43 20.69
C LEU A 116 16.89 -4.01 20.42
N LEU A 117 17.30 -3.30 21.47
CA LEU A 117 17.91 -1.98 21.34
C LEU A 117 19.20 -2.03 20.52
N GLU A 118 20.11 -2.95 20.85
CA GLU A 118 21.39 -3.10 20.13
C GLU A 118 21.18 -3.52 18.67
N ALA A 119 20.31 -4.50 18.42
CA ALA A 119 20.01 -4.96 17.07
C ALA A 119 19.43 -3.83 16.20
N THR A 120 18.54 -3.02 16.76
CA THR A 120 17.93 -1.88 16.05
C THR A 120 18.98 -0.82 15.71
N LYS A 121 19.88 -0.50 16.64
CA LYS A 121 20.99 0.45 16.39
C LYS A 121 21.86 0.01 15.21
N VAL A 122 22.21 -1.27 15.15
CA VAL A 122 23.04 -1.82 14.07
C VAL A 122 22.27 -1.84 12.74
N ALA A 123 21.01 -2.28 12.76
CA ALA A 123 20.21 -2.41 11.54
C ALA A 123 19.95 -1.08 10.84
N LEU A 124 19.75 -0.01 11.62
CA LEU A 124 19.43 1.31 11.09
C LEU A 124 20.62 2.28 11.09
N ASN A 125 21.76 1.87 11.63
CA ASN A 125 22.95 2.70 11.82
C ASN A 125 22.64 4.01 12.59
N VAL A 126 21.98 3.85 13.75
CA VAL A 126 21.51 4.96 14.59
C VAL A 126 22.01 4.84 16.03
N GLU A 127 22.03 5.97 16.74
CA GLU A 127 22.40 6.02 18.14
C GLU A 127 21.26 5.55 19.07
N ALA A 128 21.59 5.28 20.34
CA ALA A 128 20.63 4.72 21.29
C ALA A 128 19.59 5.74 21.77
N ASP A 129 19.90 7.04 21.69
CA ASP A 129 19.08 8.14 22.14
C ASP A 129 17.81 8.33 21.29
N ILE A 130 17.86 7.94 20.01
CA ILE A 130 16.69 7.98 19.11
C ILE A 130 15.90 6.66 19.05
N VAL A 131 16.37 5.61 19.73
CA VAL A 131 15.71 4.29 19.74
C VAL A 131 14.99 4.09 21.07
N SER A 132 13.69 3.78 21.00
CA SER A 132 12.87 3.48 22.18
C SER A 132 12.26 2.09 22.06
N VAL A 133 12.47 1.24 23.07
CA VAL A 133 11.95 -0.14 23.13
C VAL A 133 10.97 -0.28 24.29
N TYR A 134 9.74 -0.72 23.99
CA TYR A 134 8.67 -0.92 24.96
C TYR A 134 8.10 -2.33 24.93
N ALA A 135 7.55 -2.76 26.07
CA ALA A 135 6.82 -4.00 26.18
C ALA A 135 5.42 -3.85 25.57
N SER A 136 4.98 -4.85 24.79
CA SER A 136 3.61 -4.93 24.32
C SER A 136 2.64 -5.24 25.47
N ASN A 137 1.46 -4.60 25.41
CA ASN A 137 0.32 -4.86 26.30
C ASN A 137 -0.90 -5.41 25.54
N LYS A 138 -0.73 -5.85 24.28
CA LYS A 138 -1.79 -6.61 23.61
C LYS A 138 -1.95 -7.95 24.33
N VAL A 139 -3.18 -8.21 24.79
CA VAL A 139 -3.63 -9.44 25.46
C VAL A 139 -4.20 -10.37 24.41
#